data_AF-A0A507CU73-F1
#
_entry.id   AF-A0A507CU73-F1
#
_cell.length_a   1.000
_cell.length_b   1.000
_cell.length_c   1.000
_cell.angle_alpha   90.00
_cell.angle_beta   90.00
_cell.angle_gamma   90.00
#
_symmetry.space_group_name_H-M   'P 1'
#
loop_
_entity.id
_entity.type
_entity.pdbx_description
1 polymer ?
#
loop_
_entity_poly.entity_id
_entity_poly.type
_entity_poly.pdbx_seq_one_letter_code
_entity_poly.pdbx_strand_id
1 'polypeptide(L)'
;MPRSNIKGDPPNPRIVQVIPIAQGRHDMPQAALSPSSSDLLIELAGGSYLGVAQRANFTMACDPTQTEVEPPTEYIYDNNVLSITWKTAAACPADPNAPGHADAGAGGRMSGAAIFFLVLFLIAITYCVIGSAYNYTILRTHRFPHVLPNWNIWERLLGSIIDIIGSVYDRFSGRYVRL
;
A
#
# COMPACT_ATOMS: atom_id res chain seq x y z
N MET A 1 -21.74 13.70 -31.45
CA MET A 1 -21.01 13.73 -32.73
C MET A 1 -19.71 14.49 -32.48
N PRO A 2 -18.53 14.01 -32.88
CA PRO A 2 -18.26 12.85 -33.74
C PRO A 2 -18.19 11.54 -32.94
N ARG A 3 -18.64 10.45 -33.57
CA ARG A 3 -18.46 9.07 -33.11
C ARG A 3 -17.24 8.51 -33.85
N SER A 4 -16.32 7.86 -33.17
CA SER A 4 -15.35 6.99 -33.86
C SER A 4 -16.11 5.78 -34.39
N ASN A 5 -16.54 5.87 -35.65
CA ASN A 5 -16.97 4.72 -36.42
C ASN A 5 -15.73 3.87 -36.68
N ILE A 6 -15.52 2.80 -35.92
CA ILE A 6 -14.61 1.73 -36.34
C ILE A 6 -15.32 0.98 -37.47
N LYS A 7 -15.24 1.53 -38.68
CA LYS A 7 -15.70 0.90 -39.91
C LYS A 7 -14.51 0.21 -40.56
N GLY A 8 -14.41 -1.10 -40.36
CA GLY A 8 -13.58 -2.04 -41.14
C GLY A 8 -12.11 -1.67 -41.21
N ASP A 9 -11.32 -2.16 -40.27
CA ASP A 9 -9.87 -1.95 -40.27
C ASP A 9 -9.22 -2.67 -41.47
N PRO A 10 -8.48 -2.00 -42.35
CA PRO A 10 -7.64 -2.67 -43.35
C PRO A 10 -6.49 -3.40 -42.63
N PRO A 11 -5.93 -4.48 -43.23
CA PRO A 11 -4.94 -5.35 -42.57
C PRO A 11 -3.60 -4.69 -42.21
N ASN A 12 -3.42 -3.39 -42.47
CA ASN A 12 -2.24 -2.61 -42.08
C ASN A 12 -2.63 -1.13 -41.88
N PRO A 13 -2.90 -0.67 -40.65
CA PRO A 13 -3.14 0.75 -40.38
C PRO A 13 -1.85 1.54 -40.60
N ARG A 14 -1.89 2.54 -41.51
CA ARG A 14 -0.79 3.48 -41.71
C ARG A 14 -0.89 4.61 -40.70
N ILE A 15 0.13 4.80 -39.88
CA ILE A 15 0.24 5.95 -38.97
C ILE A 15 0.42 7.21 -39.82
N VAL A 16 -0.55 8.12 -39.77
CA VAL A 16 -0.53 9.38 -40.55
C VAL A 16 0.03 10.55 -39.75
N GLN A 17 -0.02 10.49 -38.42
CA GLN A 17 0.35 11.61 -37.55
C GLN A 17 0.62 11.14 -36.12
N VAL A 18 1.57 11.79 -35.45
CA VAL A 18 1.88 11.61 -34.01
C VAL A 18 1.79 12.97 -33.34
N ILE A 19 0.96 13.10 -32.30
CA ILE A 19 0.74 14.34 -31.55
C ILE A 19 1.25 14.13 -30.12
N PRO A 20 2.20 14.94 -29.62
CA PRO A 20 2.65 14.84 -28.24
C PRO A 20 1.60 15.43 -27.29
N ILE A 21 0.99 14.58 -26.46
CA ILE A 21 -0.09 15.01 -25.54
C ILE A 21 0.47 15.43 -24.17
N ALA A 22 1.39 14.64 -23.62
CA ALA A 22 2.03 14.91 -22.35
C ALA A 22 3.56 14.84 -22.52
N GLN A 23 4.27 15.81 -21.95
CA GLN A 23 5.73 15.85 -21.89
C GLN A 23 6.13 16.29 -20.48
N GLY A 24 7.09 15.60 -19.86
CA GLY A 24 7.46 15.87 -18.47
C GLY A 24 8.69 16.78 -18.32
N ARG A 25 8.58 17.80 -17.47
CA ARG A 25 9.57 18.02 -16.40
C ARG A 25 9.08 17.23 -15.16
N HIS A 26 9.95 16.95 -14.19
CA HIS A 26 9.64 16.10 -13.02
C HIS A 26 8.51 16.62 -12.10
N ASP A 27 7.89 17.72 -12.47
CA ASP A 27 6.81 18.43 -11.81
C ASP A 27 5.68 18.51 -12.86
N MET A 28 4.54 17.83 -12.79
CA MET A 28 3.89 17.09 -11.72
C MET A 28 2.62 16.46 -12.36
N PRO A 29 2.39 15.14 -12.33
CA PRO A 29 1.03 14.63 -12.53
C PRO A 29 0.16 15.10 -11.35
N GLN A 30 -0.97 15.78 -11.64
CA GLN A 30 -1.92 16.14 -10.58
C GLN A 30 -2.91 14.99 -10.42
N ALA A 31 -2.82 14.29 -9.30
CA ALA A 31 -3.78 13.26 -8.93
C ALA A 31 -4.82 13.86 -7.98
N ALA A 32 -6.09 13.69 -8.30
CA ALA A 32 -7.22 14.10 -7.49
C ALA A 32 -8.24 12.97 -7.41
N LEU A 33 -8.94 12.87 -6.29
CA LEU A 33 -10.11 12.00 -6.16
C LEU A 33 -11.35 12.77 -6.62
N SER A 34 -12.15 12.13 -7.47
CA SER A 34 -13.45 12.66 -7.85
C SER A 34 -14.36 12.72 -6.62
N PRO A 35 -14.90 13.90 -6.26
CA PRO A 35 -15.69 14.07 -5.04
C PRO A 35 -17.01 13.30 -5.05
N SER A 36 -17.49 12.87 -6.21
CA SER A 36 -18.80 12.23 -6.40
C SER A 36 -18.73 10.72 -6.65
N SER A 37 -17.60 10.18 -7.10
CA SER A 37 -17.56 8.80 -7.65
C SER A 37 -16.42 7.93 -7.14
N SER A 38 -15.59 8.40 -6.18
CA SER A 38 -14.37 7.69 -5.73
C SER A 38 -13.39 7.33 -6.85
N ASP A 39 -13.60 7.86 -8.05
CA ASP A 39 -12.72 7.65 -9.19
C ASP A 39 -11.42 8.44 -9.00
N LEU A 40 -10.32 7.86 -9.44
CA LEU A 40 -9.02 8.52 -9.44
C LEU A 40 -8.85 9.28 -10.76
N LEU A 41 -8.75 10.60 -10.67
CA LEU A 41 -8.44 11.47 -11.80
C LEU A 41 -6.97 11.84 -11.77
N ILE A 42 -6.27 11.59 -12.86
CA ILE A 42 -4.87 12.00 -13.06
C ILE A 42 -4.82 12.94 -14.25
N GLU A 43 -4.48 14.20 -13.99
CA GLU A 43 -4.24 15.21 -15.01
C GLU A 43 -2.74 15.28 -15.32
N LEU A 44 -2.41 15.10 -16.59
CA LEU A 44 -1.08 15.25 -17.15
C LEU A 44 -1.06 16.50 -18.03
N ALA A 45 -0.16 17.42 -17.71
CA ALA A 45 0.10 18.61 -18.50
C ALA A 45 1.53 18.57 -19.06
N GLY A 46 1.77 19.16 -20.23
CA GLY A 46 3.13 19.52 -20.64
C GLY A 46 3.44 19.52 -22.13
N GLY A 47 2.54 19.06 -23.01
CA GLY A 47 2.72 19.16 -24.46
C GLY A 47 2.19 20.47 -25.06
N SER A 48 2.70 20.86 -26.23
CA SER A 48 2.07 21.88 -27.11
C SER A 48 2.12 21.41 -28.55
N TYR A 49 1.01 21.55 -29.27
CA TYR A 49 0.91 21.20 -30.68
C TYR A 49 0.35 22.40 -31.45
N LEU A 50 1.10 22.87 -32.46
CA LEU A 50 0.76 24.06 -33.26
C LEU A 50 0.48 25.32 -32.39
N GLY A 51 1.21 25.48 -31.29
CA GLY A 51 1.05 26.59 -30.36
C GLY A 51 -0.09 26.44 -29.36
N VAL A 52 -0.81 25.31 -29.37
CA VAL A 52 -1.91 25.02 -28.44
C VAL A 52 -1.47 23.99 -27.40
N ALA A 53 -1.63 24.35 -26.12
CA ALA A 53 -1.29 23.46 -25.01
C ALA A 53 -2.16 22.19 -25.02
N GLN A 54 -1.52 21.06 -24.79
CA GLN A 54 -2.13 19.74 -24.74
C GLN A 54 -2.21 19.23 -23.31
N ARG A 55 -3.28 18.48 -23.01
CA ARG A 55 -3.48 17.83 -21.71
C ARG A 55 -3.98 16.40 -21.90
N ALA A 56 -3.73 15.56 -20.91
CA ALA A 56 -4.37 14.25 -20.81
C ALA A 56 -5.02 14.09 -19.44
N ASN A 57 -6.26 13.61 -19.45
CA ASN A 57 -7.03 13.26 -18.26
C ASN A 57 -7.21 11.75 -18.24
N PHE A 58 -6.67 11.10 -17.21
CA PHE A 58 -6.88 9.69 -16.95
C PHE A 58 -7.90 9.56 -15.83
N THR A 59 -9.05 8.96 -16.12
CA THR A 59 -10.08 8.64 -15.13
C THR A 59 -10.04 7.15 -14.88
N MET A 60 -9.60 6.74 -13.70
CA MET A 60 -9.64 5.35 -13.26
C MET A 60 -10.93 5.13 -12.48
N ALA A 61 -11.84 4.34 -13.04
CA ALA A 61 -13.10 3.98 -12.43
C ALA A 61 -12.97 2.62 -11.73
N CYS A 62 -13.49 2.51 -10.51
CA CYS A 62 -13.51 1.25 -9.79
C CYS A 62 -14.47 0.25 -10.47
N ASP A 63 -13.94 -0.90 -10.84
CA ASP A 63 -14.74 -2.06 -11.24
C ASP A 63 -14.25 -3.32 -10.49
N PRO A 64 -14.96 -3.75 -9.44
CA PRO A 64 -14.54 -4.90 -8.62
C PRO A 64 -14.78 -6.24 -9.33
N THR A 65 -15.46 -6.24 -10.48
CA THR A 65 -15.75 -7.47 -11.24
C THR A 65 -14.62 -7.82 -12.20
N GLN A 66 -13.69 -6.90 -12.42
CA GLN A 66 -12.58 -7.10 -13.34
C GLN A 66 -11.44 -7.88 -12.66
N THR A 67 -11.20 -9.10 -13.11
CA THR A 67 -10.16 -9.99 -12.59
C THR A 67 -8.85 -9.93 -13.39
N GLU A 68 -8.89 -9.41 -14.62
CA GLU A 68 -7.73 -9.32 -15.52
C GLU A 68 -7.44 -7.88 -15.92
N VAL A 69 -6.18 -7.57 -16.25
CA VAL A 69 -5.78 -6.24 -16.70
C VAL A 69 -6.21 -6.04 -18.15
N GLU A 70 -7.33 -5.36 -18.34
CA GLU A 70 -7.80 -4.97 -19.67
C GLU A 70 -7.28 -3.59 -20.09
N PRO A 71 -7.15 -3.32 -21.41
CA PRO A 71 -6.83 -1.99 -21.89
C PRO A 71 -7.93 -0.97 -21.52
N PRO A 72 -7.62 0.34 -21.56
CA PRO A 72 -8.60 1.39 -21.29
C PRO A 72 -9.85 1.26 -22.17
N THR A 73 -11.01 1.45 -21.55
CA THR A 73 -12.31 1.20 -22.18
C THR A 73 -12.65 2.26 -23.22
N GLU A 74 -12.26 3.52 -22.97
CA GLU A 74 -12.60 4.65 -23.81
C GLU A 74 -11.45 5.64 -23.92
N TYR A 75 -11.27 6.18 -25.13
CA TYR A 75 -10.34 7.25 -25.44
C TYR A 75 -11.08 8.30 -26.28
N ILE A 76 -11.11 9.53 -25.77
CA ILE A 76 -11.76 10.68 -26.43
C ILE A 76 -10.75 11.80 -26.48
N TYR A 77 -10.48 12.34 -27.67
CA TYR A 77 -9.67 13.52 -27.83
C TYR A 77 -10.55 14.68 -28.30
N ASP A 78 -10.74 15.67 -27.43
CA ASP A 78 -11.56 16.85 -27.71
C ASP A 78 -10.93 18.09 -27.06
N ASN A 79 -11.02 19.23 -27.73
CA ASN A 79 -10.53 20.53 -27.24
C ASN A 79 -9.07 20.50 -26.70
N ASN A 80 -8.17 19.74 -27.32
CA ASN A 80 -6.77 19.55 -26.91
C ASN A 80 -6.58 18.79 -25.58
N VAL A 81 -7.60 18.04 -25.17
CA VAL A 81 -7.59 17.18 -23.99
C VAL A 81 -7.85 15.74 -24.43
N LEU A 82 -6.90 14.86 -24.13
CA LEU A 82 -7.08 13.41 -24.27
C LEU A 82 -7.70 12.86 -22.98
N SER A 83 -8.96 12.48 -23.03
CA SER A 83 -9.67 11.82 -21.93
C SER A 83 -9.61 10.30 -22.11
N ILE A 84 -9.02 9.61 -21.15
CA ILE A 84 -8.90 8.16 -21.10
C ILE A 84 -9.67 7.67 -19.88
N THR A 85 -10.63 6.78 -20.11
CA THR A 85 -11.38 6.13 -19.04
C THR A 85 -10.92 4.68 -18.93
N TRP A 86 -10.45 4.31 -17.75
CA TRP A 86 -9.96 2.97 -17.47
C TRP A 86 -10.70 2.38 -16.28
N LYS A 87 -11.54 1.36 -16.55
CA LYS A 87 -12.17 0.57 -15.50
C LYS A 87 -11.16 -0.44 -15.00
N THR A 88 -10.88 -0.41 -13.69
CA THR A 88 -9.97 -1.38 -13.08
C THR A 88 -10.25 -1.65 -11.61
N ALA A 89 -10.09 -2.91 -11.20
CA ALA A 89 -10.12 -3.31 -9.80
C ALA A 89 -9.03 -2.60 -8.96
N ALA A 90 -7.92 -2.19 -9.59
CA ALA A 90 -6.86 -1.44 -8.92
C ALA A 90 -7.27 -0.03 -8.48
N ALA A 91 -8.34 0.51 -9.06
CA ALA A 91 -8.91 1.81 -8.70
C ALA A 91 -9.95 1.69 -7.57
N CYS A 92 -10.32 0.46 -7.19
CA CYS A 92 -11.25 0.24 -6.10
C CYS A 92 -10.58 0.49 -4.74
N PRO A 93 -11.33 1.04 -3.76
CA PRO A 93 -10.83 1.15 -2.41
C PRO A 93 -10.47 -0.24 -1.89
N ALA A 94 -9.27 -0.38 -1.33
CA ALA A 94 -8.87 -1.60 -0.66
C ALA A 94 -9.81 -1.85 0.52
N ASP A 95 -10.73 -2.80 0.39
CA ASP A 95 -11.52 -3.27 1.50
C ASP A 95 -10.59 -4.11 2.40
N PRO A 96 -10.35 -3.71 3.66
CA PRO A 96 -9.55 -4.52 4.59
C PRO A 96 -10.17 -5.90 4.86
N ASN A 97 -11.41 -6.14 4.45
CA ASN A 97 -12.15 -7.39 4.67
C ASN A 97 -12.53 -8.15 3.39
N ALA A 98 -12.14 -7.69 2.19
CA ALA A 98 -12.46 -8.42 0.98
C ALA A 98 -11.63 -9.72 0.89
N PRO A 99 -12.27 -10.89 0.66
CA PRO A 99 -11.54 -12.13 0.38
C PRO A 99 -10.84 -11.96 -0.97
N GLY A 100 -9.53 -11.77 -0.93
CA GLY A 100 -8.70 -11.54 -2.10
C GLY A 100 -8.85 -12.65 -3.14
N HIS A 101 -9.00 -12.25 -4.40
CA HIS A 101 -8.79 -13.14 -5.53
C HIS A 101 -7.38 -13.72 -5.40
N ALA A 102 -7.33 -15.05 -5.34
CA ALA A 102 -6.12 -15.80 -5.08
C ALA A 102 -5.24 -15.82 -6.32
N ASP A 103 -4.54 -14.71 -6.58
CA ASP A 103 -3.35 -14.77 -7.44
C ASP A 103 -2.19 -15.33 -6.63
N ALA A 104 -1.84 -16.56 -6.99
CA ALA A 104 -0.67 -17.30 -6.55
C ALA A 104 0.59 -16.45 -6.76
N GLY A 105 1.09 -15.85 -5.68
CA GLY A 105 2.21 -14.92 -5.73
C GLY A 105 2.15 -13.81 -4.69
N ALA A 106 1.19 -13.85 -3.76
CA ALA A 106 1.11 -12.94 -2.62
C ALA A 106 2.27 -13.16 -1.62
N GLY A 107 3.46 -12.69 -1.99
CA GLY A 107 4.44 -12.17 -1.04
C GLY A 107 3.83 -10.96 -0.37
N GLY A 108 2.92 -11.19 0.57
CA GLY A 108 2.35 -10.15 1.41
C GLY A 108 3.52 -9.36 2.00
N ARG A 109 3.59 -8.07 1.66
CA ARG A 109 4.56 -7.14 2.24
C ARG A 109 4.25 -7.06 3.73
N MET A 110 4.83 -7.98 4.51
CA MET A 110 4.78 -7.95 5.95
C MET A 110 5.31 -6.58 6.36
N SER A 111 4.51 -5.80 7.09
CA SER A 111 4.87 -4.46 7.52
C SER A 111 6.29 -4.48 8.11
N GLY A 112 7.15 -3.53 7.75
CA GLY A 112 8.54 -3.50 8.24
C GLY A 112 8.64 -3.56 9.77
N ALA A 113 7.61 -3.05 10.46
CA ALA A 113 7.46 -3.20 11.91
C ALA A 113 7.27 -4.67 12.34
N ALA A 114 6.42 -5.44 11.64
CA ALA A 114 6.20 -6.85 11.94
C ALA A 114 7.47 -7.68 11.71
N ILE A 115 8.24 -7.39 10.65
CA ILE A 115 9.54 -8.04 10.42
C ILE A 115 10.53 -7.68 11.54
N PHE A 116 10.58 -6.41 11.96
CA PHE A 116 11.44 -5.97 13.06
C PHE A 116 11.13 -6.71 14.37
N PHE A 117 9.86 -6.77 14.78
CA PHE A 117 9.45 -7.47 16.00
C PHE A 117 9.68 -8.99 15.90
N LEU A 118 9.49 -9.58 14.72
CA LEU A 118 9.79 -11.00 14.48
C LEU A 118 11.28 -11.29 14.68
N VAL A 119 12.16 -10.50 14.09
CA VAL A 119 13.62 -10.67 14.26
C VAL A 119 14.02 -10.51 15.72
N LEU A 120 13.48 -9.49 16.41
CA LEU A 120 13.73 -9.28 17.83
C LEU A 120 13.28 -10.49 18.67
N PHE A 121 12.10 -11.05 18.37
CA PHE A 121 11.58 -12.23 19.05
C PHE A 121 12.46 -13.48 18.83
N LEU A 122 12.96 -13.69 17.61
CA LEU A 122 13.88 -14.79 17.32
C LEU A 122 15.21 -14.66 18.06
N ILE A 123 15.74 -13.43 18.15
CA ILE A 123 16.96 -13.15 18.94
C ILE A 123 16.70 -13.44 20.42
N ALA A 124 15.56 -13.01 20.96
CA ALA A 124 15.18 -13.27 22.35
C ALA A 124 15.08 -14.77 22.66
N ILE A 125 14.43 -15.56 21.80
CA ILE A 125 14.36 -17.03 21.95
C ILE A 125 15.76 -17.62 21.91
N THR A 126 16.56 -17.26 20.90
CA THR A 126 17.91 -17.80 20.72
C THR A 126 18.79 -17.51 21.94
N TYR A 127 18.72 -16.29 22.47
CA TYR A 127 19.40 -15.90 23.71
C TYR A 127 18.95 -16.74 24.91
N CYS A 128 17.64 -16.92 25.10
CA CYS A 128 17.09 -17.73 26.18
C CYS A 128 17.51 -19.19 26.07
N VAL A 129 17.47 -19.79 24.87
CA VAL A 129 17.86 -21.21 24.67
C VAL A 129 19.34 -21.42 24.94
N ILE A 130 20.21 -20.63 24.29
CA ILE A 130 21.66 -20.79 24.42
C ILE A 130 22.10 -20.50 25.85
N GLY A 131 21.63 -19.41 26.44
CA GLY A 131 22.04 -19.07 27.79
C GLY A 131 21.44 -20.00 28.85
N SER A 132 20.22 -20.53 28.66
CA SER A 132 19.69 -21.57 29.55
C SER A 132 20.51 -22.85 29.45
N ALA A 133 20.91 -23.25 28.24
CA ALA A 133 21.79 -24.40 28.05
C ALA A 133 23.16 -24.18 28.72
N TYR A 134 23.74 -22.97 28.62
CA TYR A 134 24.98 -22.62 29.31
C TYR A 134 24.83 -22.67 30.84
N ASN A 135 23.77 -22.08 31.39
CA ASN A 135 23.49 -22.10 32.83
C ASN A 135 23.23 -23.53 33.35
N TYR A 136 22.57 -24.37 32.54
CA TYR A 136 22.28 -25.76 32.86
C TYR A 136 23.54 -26.65 32.83
N THR A 137 24.38 -26.50 31.80
CA THR A 137 25.54 -27.38 31.56
C THR A 137 26.78 -26.95 32.32
N ILE A 138 27.08 -25.64 32.35
CA ILE A 138 28.29 -25.10 32.96
C ILE A 138 28.03 -24.71 34.42
N LEU A 139 26.99 -23.91 34.67
CA LEU A 139 26.69 -23.39 36.02
C LEU A 139 25.84 -24.34 36.88
N ARG A 140 25.43 -25.50 36.33
CA ARG A 140 24.62 -26.54 37.00
C ARG A 140 23.40 -25.99 37.74
N THR A 141 22.84 -24.90 37.23
CA THR A 141 21.67 -24.25 37.81
C THR A 141 20.45 -24.85 37.14
N HIS A 142 19.68 -25.64 37.89
CA HIS A 142 18.51 -26.38 37.37
C HIS A 142 17.17 -25.79 37.81
N ARG A 143 17.19 -24.77 38.69
CA ARG A 143 15.97 -24.23 39.32
C ARG A 143 15.52 -22.96 38.62
N PHE A 144 14.28 -22.97 38.11
CA PHE A 144 13.60 -21.76 37.66
C PHE A 144 13.39 -20.81 38.86
N PRO A 145 13.57 -19.49 38.71
CA PRO A 145 13.83 -18.72 37.48
C PRO A 145 15.31 -18.57 37.10
N HIS A 146 16.25 -19.05 37.93
CA HIS A 146 17.69 -18.84 37.73
C HIS A 146 18.32 -19.58 36.55
N VAL A 147 17.57 -20.49 35.91
CA VAL A 147 17.96 -21.11 34.63
C VAL A 147 18.00 -20.06 33.52
N LEU A 148 17.10 -19.06 33.56
CA LEU A 148 17.04 -18.02 32.54
C LEU A 148 18.23 -17.05 32.67
N PRO A 149 18.92 -16.74 31.56
CA PRO A 149 20.01 -15.78 31.56
C PRO A 149 19.54 -14.40 32.01
N ASN A 150 20.23 -13.84 33.00
CA ASN A 150 20.00 -12.49 33.51
C ASN A 150 18.52 -12.20 33.82
N TRP A 151 17.87 -13.09 34.59
CA TRP A 151 16.46 -12.97 34.99
C TRP A 151 16.04 -11.57 35.46
N ASN A 152 16.90 -10.88 36.21
CA ASN A 152 16.65 -9.53 36.70
C ASN A 152 16.33 -8.51 35.57
N ILE A 153 16.87 -8.72 34.36
CA ILE A 153 16.56 -7.90 33.19
C ILE A 153 15.12 -8.15 32.72
N TRP A 154 14.73 -9.42 32.63
CA TRP A 154 13.38 -9.82 32.22
C TRP A 154 12.31 -9.35 33.20
N GLU A 155 12.57 -9.50 34.50
CA GLU A 155 11.69 -9.02 35.55
C GLU A 155 11.45 -7.51 35.46
N ARG A 156 12.53 -6.72 35.29
CA ARG A 156 12.44 -5.27 35.14
C ARG A 156 11.73 -4.86 33.85
N LEU A 157 12.02 -5.54 32.74
CA LEU A 157 11.41 -5.27 31.44
C LEU A 157 9.90 -5.53 31.49
N LEU A 158 9.48 -6.69 32.02
CA LEU A 158 8.07 -7.04 32.17
C LEU A 158 7.35 -6.11 33.14
N GLY A 159 7.97 -5.77 34.27
CA GLY A 159 7.43 -4.78 35.21
C GLY A 159 7.19 -3.43 34.54
N SER A 160 8.17 -2.95 33.77
CA SER A 160 8.05 -1.66 33.06
C SER A 160 6.91 -1.67 32.01
N ILE A 161 6.72 -2.80 31.30
CA ILE A 161 5.61 -2.97 30.34
C ILE A 161 4.27 -2.92 31.07
N ILE A 162 4.14 -3.62 32.21
CA ILE A 162 2.91 -3.64 33.01
C ILE A 162 2.59 -2.23 33.54
N ASP A 163 3.60 -1.49 34.03
CA ASP A 163 3.41 -0.13 34.52
C ASP A 163 2.97 0.82 33.41
N ILE A 164 3.53 0.69 32.20
CA ILE A 164 3.10 1.46 31.03
C ILE A 164 1.65 1.10 30.68
N ILE A 165 1.30 -0.19 30.59
CA ILE A 165 -0.07 -0.63 30.29
C ILE A 165 -1.05 -0.13 31.36
N GLY A 166 -0.68 -0.21 32.64
CA GLY A 166 -1.47 0.31 33.76
C GLY A 166 -1.68 1.82 33.63
N SER A 167 -0.63 2.58 33.36
CA SER A 167 -0.70 4.03 33.17
C SER A 167 -1.59 4.44 31.98
N VAL A 168 -1.55 3.66 30.89
CA VAL A 168 -2.38 3.86 29.71
C VAL A 168 -3.82 3.50 30.02
N TYR A 169 -4.06 2.36 30.66
CA TYR A 169 -5.38 1.91 31.09
C TYR A 169 -6.03 2.91 32.05
N ASP A 170 -5.28 3.46 33.01
CA ASP A 170 -5.77 4.47 33.94
C ASP A 170 -6.14 5.79 33.23
N ARG A 171 -5.38 6.18 32.20
CA ARG A 171 -5.71 7.33 31.35
C ARG A 171 -6.98 7.10 30.53
N PHE A 172 -7.18 5.88 30.01
CA PHE A 172 -8.35 5.55 29.19
C PHE A 172 -9.60 5.23 30.01
N SER A 173 -9.47 4.65 31.20
CA SER A 173 -10.59 4.27 32.06
C SER A 173 -11.24 5.45 32.81
N GLY A 174 -10.77 6.68 32.56
CA GLY A 174 -11.40 7.89 33.09
C GLY A 174 -11.31 8.03 34.62
N ARG A 175 -10.42 7.27 35.26
CA ARG A 175 -10.25 7.26 36.73
C ARG A 175 -9.52 8.49 37.31
N TYR A 176 -9.43 9.56 36.52
CA TYR A 176 -9.00 10.90 36.93
C TYR A 176 -10.06 11.97 36.54
N VAL A 177 -11.32 11.72 36.87
CA VAL A 177 -12.29 12.78 37.16
C VAL A 177 -12.68 12.67 38.62
N ARG A 178 -11.79 13.09 39.52
CA ARG A 178 -12.18 13.62 40.83
C ARG A 178 -11.34 14.85 41.12
N LEU A 179 -12.08 15.97 41.23
CA LEU A 179 -11.70 17.27 41.77
C LEU A 179 -10.97 17.15 43.10
#